data_AF-A0A327SKR8-F1
#
_entry.id   AF-A0A327SKR8-F1
#
_cell.length_a   1.000
_cell.length_b   1.000
_cell.length_c   1.000
_cell.angle_alpha   90.00
_cell.angle_beta   90.00
_cell.angle_gamma   90.00
#
_symmetry.space_group_name_H-M   'P 1'
#
loop_
_entity.id
_entity.type
_entity.pdbx_description
1 polymer ?
#
loop_
_entity_poly.entity_id
_entity_poly.type
_entity_poly.pdbx_seq_one_letter_code
_entity_poly.pdbx_strand_id
1 'polypeptide(L)'
;MNLNATTITILLVVILAIPYLIHVIRKVQNYNIPLLKALNPFYTKEMHEADQLKLSLSPIVKEIETQELAKFMQHWTAKFENGSLSEQDVTDLNARIEEGRADQVNGILALHPAAKAQFQEHNKQLRLKAAAVEQETEPEVLV
;
A
#
# COMPACT_ATOMS: atom_id res chain seq x y z
N MET A 1 -58.43 24.39 -11.32
CA MET A 1 -57.66 23.15 -11.16
C MET A 1 -56.98 23.23 -9.79
N ASN A 2 -57.49 22.52 -8.77
CA ASN A 2 -56.92 22.58 -7.41
C ASN A 2 -55.64 21.75 -7.38
N LEU A 3 -54.49 22.42 -7.43
CA LEU A 3 -53.19 21.77 -7.23
C LEU A 3 -53.11 21.31 -5.78
N ASN A 4 -53.17 20.01 -5.58
CA ASN A 4 -53.05 19.41 -4.25
C ASN A 4 -51.57 19.43 -3.83
N ALA A 5 -51.28 19.51 -2.53
CA ALA A 5 -49.92 19.63 -2.02
C ALA A 5 -49.00 18.51 -2.55
N THR A 6 -49.54 17.30 -2.68
CA THR A 6 -48.86 16.14 -3.27
C THR A 6 -48.44 16.37 -4.73
N THR A 7 -49.32 17.00 -5.53
CA THR A 7 -49.05 17.32 -6.94
C THR A 7 -47.96 18.37 -7.07
N ILE A 8 -47.93 19.36 -6.17
CA ILE A 8 -46.90 20.41 -6.13
C ILE A 8 -45.53 19.81 -5.75
N THR A 9 -45.50 18.91 -4.76
CA THR A 9 -44.25 18.23 -4.34
C THR A 9 -43.70 17.34 -5.46
N ILE A 10 -44.55 16.57 -6.13
CA ILE A 10 -44.14 15.76 -7.29
C ILE A 10 -43.57 16.66 -8.39
N LEU A 11 -44.24 17.77 -8.69
CA LEU A 11 -43.78 18.71 -9.71
C LEU A 11 -42.39 19.28 -9.38
N LEU A 12 -42.16 19.67 -8.11
CA LEU A 12 -40.88 20.16 -7.63
C LEU A 12 -39.76 19.12 -7.76
N VAL A 13 -40.03 17.87 -7.37
CA VAL A 13 -39.05 16.79 -7.50
C VAL A 13 -38.71 16.54 -8.96
N VAL A 14 -39.71 16.52 -9.85
CA VAL A 14 -39.50 16.32 -11.30
C VAL A 14 -38.69 17.46 -11.92
N ILE A 15 -38.99 18.71 -11.55
CA ILE A 15 -38.25 19.90 -12.03
C ILE A 15 -36.78 19.85 -11.60
N LEU A 16 -36.47 19.31 -10.42
CA LEU A 16 -35.09 19.16 -9.94
C LEU A 16 -34.40 17.92 -10.52
N ALA A 17 -35.13 16.82 -10.70
CA ALA A 17 -34.57 15.54 -11.14
C ALA A 17 -34.23 15.50 -12.64
N ILE A 18 -35.06 16.09 -13.51
CA ILE A 18 -34.83 16.12 -14.96
C ILE A 18 -33.50 16.80 -15.33
N PRO A 19 -33.19 18.04 -14.90
CA PRO A 19 -31.93 18.69 -15.27
C PRO A 19 -30.71 17.93 -14.73
N TYR A 20 -30.85 17.33 -13.55
CA TYR A 20 -29.81 16.46 -13.00
C TYR A 20 -29.56 15.23 -13.88
N LEU A 21 -30.62 14.52 -14.27
CA LEU A 21 -30.50 13.34 -15.15
C LEU A 21 -29.91 13.71 -16.52
N ILE A 22 -30.29 14.85 -17.10
CA ILE A 22 -29.68 15.35 -18.34
C ILE A 22 -28.18 15.58 -18.16
N HIS A 23 -27.76 16.16 -17.03
CA HIS A 23 -26.35 16.35 -16.71
C HIS A 23 -25.59 15.03 -16.59
N VAL A 24 -26.18 14.04 -15.91
CA VAL A 24 -25.64 12.68 -15.78
C VAL A 24 -25.48 12.02 -17.16
N ILE A 25 -26.51 12.07 -18.01
CA ILE A 25 -26.46 11.50 -19.38
C ILE A 25 -25.35 12.16 -20.20
N ARG A 26 -25.20 13.49 -20.13
CA ARG A 26 -24.11 14.20 -20.81
C ARG A 26 -22.74 13.76 -20.29
N LYS A 27 -22.56 13.55 -18.98
CA LYS A 27 -21.31 13.01 -18.42
C LYS A 27 -21.00 11.62 -18.96
N VAL A 28 -22.00 10.73 -19.02
CA VAL A 28 -21.85 9.36 -19.55
C VAL A 28 -21.46 9.40 -21.03
N GLN A 29 -22.17 10.17 -21.84
CA GLN A 29 -21.95 10.22 -23.29
C GLN A 29 -20.63 10.92 -23.68
N ASN A 30 -20.31 12.05 -23.04
CA ASN A 30 -19.16 12.87 -23.45
C ASN A 30 -17.82 12.35 -22.92
N TYR A 31 -17.84 11.69 -21.75
CA TYR A 31 -16.62 11.26 -21.05
C TYR A 31 -16.53 9.75 -20.88
N ASN A 32 -17.46 8.98 -21.46
CA ASN A 32 -17.55 7.53 -21.33
C ASN A 32 -17.55 7.04 -19.87
N ILE A 33 -18.06 7.88 -18.95
CA ILE A 33 -18.11 7.56 -17.53
C ILE A 33 -19.22 6.52 -17.28
N PRO A 34 -18.97 5.44 -16.53
CA PRO A 34 -20.02 4.49 -16.15
C PRO A 34 -21.19 5.18 -15.44
N LEU A 35 -22.43 4.83 -15.80
CA LEU A 35 -23.65 5.47 -15.28
C LEU A 35 -23.68 5.57 -13.74
N LEU A 36 -23.30 4.49 -13.05
CA LEU A 36 -23.27 4.45 -11.58
C LEU A 36 -22.32 5.50 -10.98
N LYS A 37 -21.18 5.77 -11.63
CA LYS A 37 -20.23 6.79 -11.20
C LYS A 37 -20.70 8.19 -11.64
N ALA A 38 -21.32 8.31 -12.81
CA ALA A 38 -21.87 9.58 -13.29
C ALA A 38 -23.04 10.09 -12.43
N LEU A 39 -23.78 9.19 -11.75
CA LEU A 39 -24.80 9.51 -10.75
C LEU A 39 -24.23 10.12 -9.45
N ASN A 40 -22.91 10.12 -9.26
CA ASN A 40 -22.29 10.89 -8.19
C ASN A 40 -21.98 12.32 -8.70
N PRO A 41 -22.60 13.36 -8.12
CA PRO A 41 -22.38 14.74 -8.59
C PRO A 41 -20.91 15.17 -8.47
N PHE A 42 -20.18 14.65 -7.49
CA PHE A 42 -18.78 14.98 -7.22
C PHE A 42 -17.78 14.22 -8.09
N TYR A 43 -18.24 13.20 -8.84
CA TYR A 43 -17.36 12.44 -9.70
C TYR A 43 -17.11 13.20 -11.01
N THR A 44 -15.86 13.64 -11.21
CA THR A 44 -15.44 14.48 -12.34
C THR A 44 -14.80 13.64 -13.46
N LYS A 45 -14.57 14.30 -14.61
CA LYS A 45 -13.82 13.71 -15.72
C LYS A 45 -12.40 13.31 -15.31
N GLU A 46 -11.71 14.19 -14.57
CA GLU A 46 -10.33 13.96 -14.11
C GLU A 46 -10.23 12.74 -13.20
N MET A 47 -11.21 12.54 -12.31
CA MET A 47 -11.28 11.33 -11.48
C MET A 47 -11.45 10.07 -12.34
N HIS A 48 -12.21 10.15 -13.43
CA HIS A 48 -12.36 9.02 -14.34
C HIS A 48 -11.09 8.69 -15.09
N GLU A 49 -10.39 9.70 -15.61
CA GLU A 49 -9.10 9.53 -16.28
C GLU A 49 -8.06 8.95 -15.31
N ALA A 50 -8.03 9.41 -14.07
CA ALA A 50 -7.17 8.87 -13.03
C ALA A 50 -7.49 7.39 -12.71
N ASP A 51 -8.78 7.03 -12.62
CA ASP A 51 -9.20 5.63 -12.42
C ASP A 51 -8.77 4.74 -13.60
N GLN A 52 -8.92 5.21 -14.84
CA GLN A 52 -8.48 4.46 -16.03
C GLN A 52 -6.96 4.31 -16.06
N LEU A 53 -6.22 5.36 -15.74
CA LEU A 53 -4.77 5.32 -15.65
C LEU A 53 -4.30 4.38 -14.53
N LYS A 54 -4.96 4.41 -13.37
CA LYS A 54 -4.68 3.47 -12.28
C LYS A 54 -4.93 2.03 -12.71
N LEU A 55 -6.01 1.77 -13.43
CA LEU A 55 -6.33 0.45 -13.96
C LEU A 55 -5.29 -0.03 -14.98
N SER A 56 -4.82 0.84 -15.87
CA SER A 56 -3.80 0.47 -16.86
C SER A 56 -2.40 0.29 -16.26
N LEU A 57 -2.06 1.07 -15.23
CA LEU A 57 -0.79 0.95 -14.52
C LEU A 57 -0.77 -0.18 -13.50
N SER A 58 -1.93 -0.55 -12.92
CA SER A 58 -2.03 -1.63 -11.93
C SER A 58 -1.33 -2.94 -12.32
N PRO A 59 -1.48 -3.49 -13.54
CA PRO A 59 -0.76 -4.71 -13.92
C PRO A 59 0.76 -4.50 -13.96
N ILE A 60 1.24 -3.35 -14.44
CA ILE A 60 2.67 -3.02 -14.51
C ILE A 60 3.25 -2.90 -13.11
N VAL A 61 2.57 -2.17 -12.21
CA VAL A 61 3.00 -2.02 -10.81
C VAL A 61 3.05 -3.38 -10.13
N LYS A 62 2.02 -4.21 -10.32
CA LYS A 62 1.99 -5.56 -9.75
C LYS A 62 3.11 -6.44 -10.29
N GLU A 63 3.45 -6.34 -11.57
CA GLU A 63 4.56 -7.08 -12.16
C GLU A 63 5.90 -6.63 -11.56
N ILE A 64 6.13 -5.33 -11.44
CA ILE A 64 7.34 -4.77 -10.80
C ILE A 64 7.47 -5.26 -9.35
N GLU A 65 6.39 -5.15 -8.56
CA GLU A 65 6.36 -5.62 -7.17
C GLU A 65 6.63 -7.12 -7.07
N THR A 66 6.04 -7.92 -7.98
CA THR A 66 6.24 -9.36 -8.03
C THR A 66 7.68 -9.70 -8.39
N GLN A 67 8.27 -9.00 -9.36
CA GLN A 67 9.65 -9.20 -9.77
C GLN A 67 10.64 -8.79 -8.67
N GLU A 68 10.36 -7.69 -7.97
CA GLU A 68 11.15 -7.25 -6.82
C GLU A 68 11.11 -8.29 -5.70
N LEU A 69 9.92 -8.80 -5.37
CA LEU A 69 9.76 -9.84 -4.37
C LEU A 69 10.44 -11.15 -4.80
N ALA A 70 10.33 -11.54 -6.06
CA ALA A 70 10.99 -12.74 -6.59
C ALA A 70 12.52 -12.62 -6.51
N LYS A 71 13.08 -11.46 -6.87
CA LYS A 71 14.53 -11.20 -6.73
C LYS A 71 14.97 -11.22 -5.26
N PHE A 72 14.17 -10.62 -4.37
CA PHE A 72 14.41 -10.66 -2.93
C PHE A 72 14.45 -12.09 -2.43
N MET A 73 13.44 -12.90 -2.76
CA MET A 73 13.37 -14.29 -2.33
C MET A 73 14.55 -15.10 -2.87
N GLN A 74 14.83 -14.99 -4.16
CA GLN A 74 15.93 -15.73 -4.78
C GLN A 74 17.29 -15.39 -4.17
N HIS A 75 17.56 -14.09 -3.93
CA HIS A 75 18.81 -13.65 -3.31
C HIS A 75 19.00 -14.22 -1.91
N TRP A 76 17.98 -14.10 -1.07
CA TRP A 76 18.06 -14.51 0.34
C TRP A 76 18.00 -16.02 0.50
N THR A 77 17.18 -16.73 -0.30
CA THR A 77 17.19 -18.19 -0.34
C THR A 77 18.56 -18.73 -0.73
N ALA A 78 19.20 -18.17 -1.77
CA ALA A 78 20.55 -18.57 -2.15
C ALA A 78 21.58 -18.31 -1.02
N LYS A 79 21.47 -17.18 -0.32
CA LYS A 79 22.35 -16.89 0.83
C LYS A 79 22.15 -17.87 1.99
N PHE A 80 20.89 -18.22 2.28
CA PHE A 80 20.50 -19.09 3.37
C PHE A 80 20.90 -20.54 3.10
N GLU A 81 20.71 -21.03 1.88
CA GLU A 81 21.13 -22.39 1.47
C GLU A 81 22.65 -22.55 1.48
N ASN A 82 23.39 -21.50 1.12
CA ASN A 82 24.84 -21.49 1.17
C ASN A 82 25.42 -21.24 2.58
N GLY A 83 24.58 -21.01 3.60
CA GLY A 83 25.01 -20.72 4.97
C GLY A 83 25.84 -19.43 5.11
N SER A 84 25.67 -18.49 4.19
CA SER A 84 26.52 -17.30 4.04
C SER A 84 25.98 -16.04 4.72
N LEU A 85 25.19 -16.20 5.79
CA LEU A 85 24.58 -15.09 6.51
C LEU A 85 25.64 -14.31 7.30
N SER A 86 25.76 -13.00 7.05
CA SER A 86 26.69 -12.10 7.77
C SER A 86 25.97 -11.15 8.73
N GLU A 87 26.71 -10.46 9.60
CA GLU A 87 26.14 -9.40 10.47
C GLU A 87 25.55 -8.24 9.65
N GLN A 88 26.17 -7.89 8.53
CA GLN A 88 25.65 -6.86 7.61
C GLN A 88 24.31 -7.28 7.03
N ASP A 89 24.17 -8.55 6.64
CA ASP A 89 22.93 -9.09 6.09
C ASP A 89 21.77 -9.02 7.08
N VAL A 90 22.05 -9.26 8.36
CA VAL A 90 21.05 -9.14 9.44
C VAL A 90 20.66 -7.68 9.64
N THR A 91 21.61 -6.76 9.52
CA THR A 91 21.33 -5.31 9.55
C THR A 91 20.44 -4.88 8.39
N ASP A 92 20.74 -5.33 7.16
CA ASP A 92 19.95 -5.04 5.97
C ASP A 92 18.52 -5.61 6.07
N LEU A 93 18.38 -6.82 6.62
CA LEU A 93 17.07 -7.43 6.88
C LEU A 93 16.30 -6.70 7.98
N ASN A 94 16.96 -6.25 9.05
CA ASN A 94 16.35 -5.43 10.09
C ASN A 94 15.88 -4.07 9.54
N ALA A 95 16.67 -3.42 8.69
CA ALA A 95 16.28 -2.17 8.04
C ALA A 95 15.00 -2.36 7.19
N ARG A 96 14.89 -3.47 6.46
CA ARG A 96 13.65 -3.81 5.72
C ARG A 96 12.45 -4.04 6.64
N ILE A 97 12.66 -4.60 7.84
CA ILE A 97 11.60 -4.74 8.85
C ILE A 97 11.14 -3.35 9.30
N GLU A 98 12.06 -2.43 9.56
CA GLU A 98 11.78 -1.05 9.96
C GLU A 98 11.06 -0.24 8.86
N GLU A 99 11.38 -0.51 7.59
CA GLU A 99 10.66 0.03 6.42
C GLU A 99 9.23 -0.53 6.25
N GLY A 100 8.78 -1.41 7.15
CA GLY A 100 7.44 -1.99 7.12
C GLY A 100 7.31 -3.25 6.27
N ARG A 101 8.41 -3.85 5.81
CA ARG A 101 8.43 -5.10 5.01
C ARG A 101 8.64 -6.36 5.87
N ALA A 102 8.19 -6.33 7.12
CA ALA A 102 8.36 -7.41 8.07
C ALA A 102 7.80 -8.75 7.56
N ASP A 103 6.67 -8.75 6.86
CA ASP A 103 6.05 -9.97 6.34
C ASP A 103 6.92 -10.68 5.30
N GLN A 104 7.64 -9.92 4.46
CA GLN A 104 8.54 -10.49 3.45
C GLN A 104 9.73 -11.18 4.12
N VAL A 105 10.32 -10.52 5.11
CA VAL A 105 11.47 -11.04 5.88
C VAL A 105 11.05 -12.25 6.73
N ASN A 106 9.94 -12.16 7.44
CA ASN A 106 9.42 -13.25 8.26
C ASN A 106 9.00 -14.45 7.40
N GLY A 107 8.41 -14.21 6.23
CA GLY A 107 8.04 -15.25 5.28
C GLY A 107 9.25 -16.06 4.83
N ILE A 108 10.33 -15.39 4.40
CA ILE A 108 11.53 -16.12 3.96
C ILE A 108 12.27 -16.80 5.12
N LEU A 109 12.34 -16.19 6.29
CA LEU A 109 12.92 -16.83 7.48
C LEU A 109 12.10 -18.04 7.95
N ALA A 110 10.77 -18.04 7.75
CA ALA A 110 9.93 -19.19 8.07
C ALA A 110 10.21 -20.40 7.16
N LEU A 111 10.60 -20.16 5.91
CA LEU A 111 10.99 -21.21 4.95
C LEU A 111 12.38 -21.80 5.23
N HIS A 112 13.24 -21.07 5.96
CA HIS A 112 14.62 -21.47 6.24
C HIS A 112 14.91 -21.45 7.77
N PRO A 113 14.54 -22.51 8.52
CA PRO A 113 14.66 -22.55 9.98
C PRO A 113 16.10 -22.36 10.51
N ALA A 114 17.09 -22.89 9.79
CA ALA A 114 18.51 -22.71 10.14
C ALA A 114 18.94 -21.24 10.03
N ALA A 115 18.57 -20.58 8.92
CA ALA A 115 18.84 -19.16 8.73
C ALA A 115 18.08 -18.29 9.74
N LYS A 116 16.87 -18.68 10.14
CA LYS A 116 16.14 -18.02 11.23
C LYS A 116 16.89 -18.07 12.56
N ALA A 117 17.48 -19.21 12.91
CA ALA A 117 18.29 -19.32 14.13
C ALA A 117 19.56 -18.45 14.05
N GLN A 118 20.26 -18.47 12.91
CA GLN A 118 21.43 -17.60 12.69
C GLN A 118 21.06 -16.12 12.75
N PHE A 119 19.96 -15.73 12.11
CA PHE A 119 19.44 -14.37 12.15
C PHE A 119 19.16 -13.92 13.58
N GLN A 120 18.48 -14.75 14.39
CA GLN A 120 18.20 -14.43 15.79
C GLN A 120 19.46 -14.29 16.64
N GLU A 121 20.45 -15.16 16.43
CA GLU A 121 21.72 -15.12 17.14
C GLU A 121 22.51 -13.85 16.82
N HIS A 122 22.68 -13.53 15.53
CA HIS A 122 23.33 -12.30 15.11
C HIS A 122 22.57 -11.05 15.58
N ASN A 123 21.24 -11.07 15.55
CA ASN A 123 20.44 -9.93 16.00
C ASN A 123 20.58 -9.71 17.51
N LYS A 124 20.69 -10.80 18.30
CA LYS A 124 21.00 -10.72 19.72
C LYS A 124 22.39 -10.11 19.96
N GLN A 125 23.39 -10.53 19.18
CA GLN A 125 24.75 -9.98 19.27
C GLN A 125 24.78 -8.49 18.92
N LEU A 126 24.08 -8.06 17.87
CA LEU A 126 23.97 -6.64 17.50
C LEU A 126 23.32 -5.81 18.60
N ARG A 127 22.27 -6.32 19.24
CA ARG A 127 21.62 -5.62 20.37
C ARG A 127 22.53 -5.51 21.60
N LEU A 128 23.31 -6.56 21.90
CA LEU A 128 24.30 -6.52 22.97
C LEU A 128 25.43 -5.52 22.68
N LYS A 129 25.92 -5.48 21.42
CA LYS A 129 26.91 -4.49 20.99
C LYS A 129 26.36 -3.06 21.09
N ALA A 130 25.13 -2.82 20.65
CA ALA A 130 24.48 -1.51 20.75
C ALA A 130 24.34 -1.05 22.21
N ALA A 131 23.89 -1.94 23.10
CA ALA A 131 23.76 -1.64 24.53
C ALA A 131 25.12 -1.37 25.22
N ALA A 132 26.19 -2.04 24.78
CA ALA A 132 27.54 -1.79 25.30
C ALA A 132 28.09 -0.42 24.86
N VAL A 133 27.81 0.01 23.62
CA VAL A 133 28.20 1.33 23.11
C VAL A 133 27.45 2.45 23.83
N GLU A 134 26.17 2.26 24.16
CA GLU A 134 25.39 3.22 24.97
C GLU A 134 25.93 3.37 26.39
N GLN A 135 26.43 2.30 27.00
CA GLN A 135 27.06 2.37 28.34
C GLN A 135 28.45 3.04 28.33
N GLU A 136 29.19 2.95 27.23
CA GLU A 136 30.48 3.65 27.07
C GLU A 136 30.33 5.13 26.68
N THR A 137 29.14 5.56 26.25
CA THR A 137 28.84 6.96 25.88
C THR A 137 28.16 7.78 26.97
N GLU A 138 28.04 7.26 28.20
CA GLU A 138 27.83 8.05 29.42
C GLU A 138 29.17 8.37 30.14
N PRO A 139 30.04 9.27 29.64
CA PRO A 139 31.04 9.87 30.50
C PRO A 139 30.36 10.97 31.33
N GLU A 140 30.29 10.72 32.64
CA GLU A 140 30.69 11.71 33.64
C GLU A 140 30.11 13.14 33.46
N VAL A 141 28.80 13.32 33.67
CA VAL A 141 28.28 14.61 34.16
C VAL A 141 28.24 14.52 35.69
N LEU A 142 29.42 14.56 36.30
CA LEU A 142 29.56 14.97 37.70
C LEU A 142 29.81 16.48 37.70
N VAL A 143 28.77 17.25 38.01
CA VAL A 143 28.86 18.63 38.52
C VAL A 143 28.12 18.69 39.84
#